data_AF-A0A7S2RPK6-F1
#
_entry.id   AF-A0A7S2RPK6-F1
#
_cell.length_a   1.000
_cell.length_b   1.000
_cell.length_c   1.000
_cell.angle_alpha   90.00
_cell.angle_beta   90.00
_cell.angle_gamma   90.00
#
_symmetry.space_group_name_H-M   'P 1'
#
loop_
_entity.id
_entity.type
_entity.pdbx_description
1 polymer ?
#
loop_
_entity_poly.entity_id
_entity_poly.type
_entity_poly.pdbx_seq_one_letter_code
_entity_poly.pdbx_strand_id
1 'polypeptide(L)'
;GGGGGRGGGGRGEYYKNLYGGGGRGGSDRGGGGAPGGAPPPPARRGGTAAELTRTLQRIDGSGYGAYRDLEAIWSFGGDMPTFNLTMDKAQSDPFAPPSKLHVDLPAAVAGFPAECFSTKLRAIALADFLARRFSLEAERIGADQRTEGGGYHGSKGGELRIDTPGQHVLERTCMRVTSSGEVQCRFTVALPARGRTIEGRWANDILTSKLPLLVQRSLLAASLDIAAVRAHVLSVEDQEALRSMLAERGLVAFVANGAVLPRQSGASDTPMGGAGIVAFASPPSFEQSFTLPNKGPISGMGIPRGVSLIVGGGFHGKSTLLQALQVGVYNHVPGDGREFTCVNPTAVKVRAEDGRSVSSVDISPFINNLPFGKDTTCFSTLDASGSTSQAASIIEAFEAGSQLLLVDEDTCATNF
;
A
#
# COMPACT_ATOMS: atom_id res chain seq x y z
N GLY A 1 -64.27 -26.23 -11.03
CA GLY A 1 -63.59 -27.37 -10.37
C GLY A 1 -62.11 -27.22 -10.66
N GLY A 2 -61.16 -27.40 -9.75
CA GLY A 2 -61.15 -28.16 -8.50
C GLY A 2 -59.85 -28.97 -8.51
N GLY A 3 -59.00 -28.80 -7.48
CA GLY A 3 -57.75 -29.55 -7.23
C GLY A 3 -56.50 -28.75 -7.60
N GLY A 4 -55.53 -28.44 -6.73
CA GLY A 4 -55.19 -28.97 -5.40
C GLY A 4 -53.84 -29.70 -5.44
N GLY A 5 -52.75 -29.05 -5.02
CA GLY A 5 -51.42 -29.66 -4.88
C GLY A 5 -50.48 -28.77 -4.05
N ARG A 6 -49.97 -29.33 -2.94
CA ARG A 6 -49.27 -28.69 -1.82
C ARG A 6 -47.73 -28.73 -1.97
N GLY A 7 -47.04 -27.86 -1.19
CA GLY A 7 -45.66 -28.02 -0.70
C GLY A 7 -44.80 -26.77 -0.93
N GLY A 8 -44.60 -25.87 0.05
CA GLY A 8 -43.68 -26.01 1.19
C GLY A 8 -42.35 -25.31 0.81
N GLY A 9 -41.98 -24.13 1.32
CA GLY A 9 -41.89 -23.72 2.72
C GLY A 9 -40.48 -24.04 3.25
N GLY A 10 -39.57 -23.04 3.32
CA GLY A 10 -38.28 -23.23 4.00
C GLY A 10 -37.06 -22.48 3.46
N ARG A 11 -37.12 -21.17 3.24
CA ARG A 11 -35.90 -20.32 3.12
C ARG A 11 -35.67 -19.39 4.32
N GLY A 12 -36.48 -19.54 5.38
CA GLY A 12 -36.40 -18.74 6.62
C GLY A 12 -35.69 -19.41 7.80
N GLU A 13 -35.25 -20.67 7.67
CA GLU A 13 -34.65 -21.46 8.77
C GLU A 13 -33.12 -21.35 8.85
N TYR A 14 -32.43 -20.87 7.81
CA TYR A 14 -30.96 -20.81 7.80
C TYR A 14 -30.38 -19.62 8.60
N TYR A 15 -31.12 -18.50 8.74
CA TYR A 15 -30.65 -17.31 9.45
C TYR A 15 -31.01 -17.26 10.94
N LYS A 16 -31.91 -18.12 11.42
CA LYS A 16 -32.33 -18.16 12.83
C LYS A 16 -31.35 -18.91 13.73
N ASN A 17 -30.53 -19.81 13.18
CA ASN A 17 -29.61 -20.65 13.94
C ASN A 17 -28.18 -20.09 14.07
N LEU A 18 -27.86 -18.98 13.39
CA LEU A 18 -26.55 -18.31 13.56
C LEU A 18 -26.55 -17.21 14.64
N TYR A 19 -27.72 -16.70 15.04
CA TYR A 19 -27.82 -15.49 15.89
C TYR A 19 -28.93 -15.54 16.96
N GLY A 20 -29.49 -16.70 17.29
CA GLY A 20 -30.66 -16.82 18.16
C GLY A 20 -30.43 -17.52 19.51
N GLY A 21 -30.31 -16.74 20.59
CA GLY A 21 -30.47 -17.16 21.99
C GLY A 21 -29.28 -16.73 22.85
N GLY A 22 -29.32 -15.73 23.75
CA GLY A 22 -30.35 -15.32 24.72
C GLY A 22 -29.86 -15.72 26.12
N GLY A 23 -29.78 -14.91 27.17
CA GLY A 23 -30.16 -13.52 27.45
C GLY A 23 -29.89 -13.21 28.95
N ARG A 24 -30.44 -12.08 29.42
CA ARG A 24 -30.43 -11.47 30.79
C ARG A 24 -29.22 -10.57 31.07
N GLY A 25 -29.34 -9.28 31.36
CA GLY A 25 -30.42 -8.51 31.98
C GLY A 25 -30.04 -8.20 33.43
N GLY A 26 -29.43 -7.03 33.67
CA GLY A 26 -29.06 -6.56 35.00
C GLY A 26 -28.40 -5.18 34.95
N SER A 27 -29.16 -4.15 35.31
CA SER A 27 -28.74 -2.76 35.56
C SER A 27 -28.00 -2.64 36.90
N ASP A 28 -26.88 -1.92 36.97
CA ASP A 28 -26.75 -0.62 37.67
C ASP A 28 -25.29 -0.14 37.80
N ARG A 29 -25.12 1.18 37.64
CA ARG A 29 -24.18 2.13 38.29
C ARG A 29 -22.65 1.92 38.23
N GLY A 30 -22.02 2.80 37.43
CA GLY A 30 -21.18 3.91 37.94
C GLY A 30 -19.89 3.58 38.71
N GLY A 31 -18.74 3.83 38.07
CA GLY A 31 -17.45 3.95 38.74
C GLY A 31 -16.30 4.12 37.75
N GLY A 32 -15.80 5.35 37.61
CA GLY A 32 -14.66 5.67 36.75
C GLY A 32 -13.37 5.00 37.24
N GLY A 33 -12.66 4.37 36.30
CA GLY A 33 -11.31 3.85 36.47
C GLY A 33 -10.55 4.01 35.16
N ALA A 34 -9.39 4.65 35.22
CA ALA A 34 -8.50 4.90 34.08
C ALA A 34 -8.16 3.60 33.32
N PRO A 35 -7.92 3.65 31.99
CA PRO A 35 -7.60 2.46 31.22
C PRO A 35 -6.19 1.98 31.57
N GLY A 36 -6.10 1.00 32.46
CA GLY A 36 -4.91 0.17 32.63
C GLY A 36 -4.65 -0.55 31.31
N GLY A 37 -3.44 -0.39 30.77
CA GLY A 37 -3.01 -1.07 29.55
C GLY A 37 -3.27 -2.57 29.65
N ALA A 38 -3.86 -3.12 28.60
CA ALA A 38 -4.08 -4.56 28.51
C ALA A 38 -2.74 -5.28 28.75
N PRO A 39 -2.72 -6.33 29.59
CA PRO A 39 -1.51 -7.13 29.77
C PRO A 39 -1.08 -7.70 28.42
N PRO A 40 0.24 -7.83 28.16
CA PRO A 40 0.72 -8.41 26.91
C PRO A 40 0.11 -9.81 26.73
N PRO A 41 -0.21 -10.22 25.49
CA PRO A 41 -0.72 -11.56 25.22
C PRO A 41 0.26 -12.60 25.80
N PRO A 42 -0.24 -13.76 26.27
CA PRO A 42 0.62 -14.80 26.82
C PRO A 42 1.73 -15.15 25.82
N ALA A 43 2.96 -15.29 26.31
CA ALA A 43 4.11 -15.61 25.48
C ALA A 43 3.79 -16.82 24.61
N ARG A 44 3.69 -16.61 23.29
CA ARG A 44 3.55 -17.71 22.32
C ARG A 44 4.69 -18.69 22.60
N ARG A 45 4.40 -19.99 22.73
CA ARG A 45 5.43 -21.04 22.83
C ARG A 45 6.39 -20.81 21.67
N GLY A 46 7.67 -20.61 21.95
CA GLY A 46 8.70 -20.32 20.94
C GLY A 46 9.81 -21.36 20.96
N GLY A 47 10.69 -21.30 19.97
CA GLY A 47 11.82 -22.22 19.86
C GLY A 47 12.93 -21.70 18.93
N THR A 48 13.97 -22.49 18.77
CA THR A 48 15.09 -22.22 17.85
C THR A 48 14.75 -22.63 16.41
N ALA A 49 15.52 -22.16 15.43
CA ALA A 49 15.42 -22.62 14.05
C ALA A 49 15.53 -24.16 13.92
N ALA A 50 16.36 -24.82 14.76
CA ALA A 50 16.47 -26.28 14.79
C ALA A 50 15.19 -26.96 15.30
N GLU A 51 14.46 -26.33 16.23
CA GLU A 51 13.16 -26.82 16.71
C GLU A 51 12.05 -26.61 15.68
N LEU A 52 12.12 -25.51 14.92
CA LEU A 52 11.25 -25.30 13.77
C LEU A 52 11.44 -26.41 12.74
N THR A 53 12.69 -26.74 12.38
CA THR A 53 13.00 -27.86 11.47
C THR A 53 12.46 -29.19 12.00
N ARG A 54 12.68 -29.51 13.28
CA ARG A 54 12.13 -30.73 13.89
C ARG A 54 10.60 -30.75 13.86
N THR A 55 9.96 -29.60 14.07
CA THR A 55 8.50 -29.48 14.01
C THR A 55 7.99 -29.72 12.59
N LEU A 56 8.61 -29.12 11.59
CA LEU A 56 8.27 -29.29 10.18
C LEU A 56 8.47 -30.74 9.70
N GLN A 57 9.54 -31.40 10.14
CA GLN A 57 9.78 -32.82 9.87
C GLN A 57 8.74 -33.73 10.55
N ARG A 58 8.33 -33.40 11.78
CA ARG A 58 7.32 -34.16 12.54
C ARG A 58 5.93 -34.07 11.90
N ILE A 59 5.54 -32.90 11.40
CA ILE A 59 4.22 -32.70 10.77
C ILE A 59 4.19 -33.07 9.28
N ASP A 60 5.33 -33.44 8.68
CA ASP A 60 5.41 -33.94 7.31
C ASP A 60 4.45 -35.13 7.12
N GLY A 61 3.60 -35.09 6.09
CA GLY A 61 2.59 -36.13 5.86
C GLY A 61 1.35 -36.07 6.77
N SER A 62 1.30 -35.13 7.73
CA SER A 62 0.13 -34.95 8.60
C SER A 62 -0.99 -34.17 7.90
N GLY A 63 -2.17 -34.15 8.53
CA GLY A 63 -3.28 -33.30 8.07
C GLY A 63 -2.94 -31.82 8.19
N TYR A 64 -3.39 -31.03 7.21
CA TYR A 64 -3.04 -29.62 7.02
C TYR A 64 -3.17 -28.72 8.27
N GLY A 65 -4.15 -29.01 9.14
CA GLY A 65 -4.37 -28.25 10.36
C GLY A 65 -3.21 -28.29 11.37
N ALA A 66 -2.24 -29.21 11.19
CA ALA A 66 -1.04 -29.28 12.01
C ALA A 66 -0.05 -28.12 11.76
N TYR A 67 -0.21 -27.34 10.69
CA TYR A 67 0.55 -26.09 10.52
C TYR A 67 0.30 -25.06 11.63
N ARG A 68 -0.80 -25.18 12.40
CA ARG A 68 -1.02 -24.35 13.59
C ARG A 68 0.02 -24.55 14.68
N ASP A 69 0.73 -25.68 14.68
CA ASP A 69 1.87 -25.91 15.58
C ASP A 69 3.01 -24.90 15.32
N LEU A 70 3.01 -24.24 14.16
CA LEU A 70 4.00 -23.22 13.79
C LEU A 70 3.67 -21.82 14.32
N GLU A 71 2.45 -21.56 14.83
CA GLU A 71 1.97 -20.25 15.33
C GLU A 71 2.70 -19.82 16.63
N ALA A 72 3.97 -19.48 16.45
CA ALA A 72 4.99 -19.36 17.46
C ALA A 72 6.02 -18.30 17.03
N ILE A 73 6.96 -17.99 17.93
CA ILE A 73 8.16 -17.19 17.63
C ILE A 73 9.35 -18.15 17.54
N TRP A 74 10.07 -18.10 16.43
CA TRP A 74 11.21 -18.94 16.12
C TRP A 74 12.47 -18.09 16.00
N SER A 75 13.45 -18.32 16.86
CA SER A 75 14.70 -17.56 16.87
C SER A 75 15.75 -18.19 15.96
N PHE A 76 16.27 -17.39 15.04
CA PHE A 76 17.37 -17.71 14.13
C PHE A 76 18.67 -17.05 14.60
N GLY A 77 19.81 -17.66 14.29
CA GLY A 77 21.15 -17.18 14.64
C GLY A 77 22.22 -18.25 14.38
N GLY A 78 23.44 -18.03 14.86
CA GLY A 78 24.59 -18.90 14.59
C GLY A 78 25.27 -18.53 13.28
N ASP A 79 25.31 -19.47 12.33
CA ASP A 79 25.89 -19.25 10.98
C ASP A 79 24.99 -18.42 10.05
N MET A 80 23.75 -18.13 10.48
CA MET A 80 22.77 -17.30 9.77
C MET A 80 22.53 -15.99 10.53
N PRO A 81 21.97 -14.95 9.88
CA PRO A 81 21.62 -13.71 10.57
C PRO A 81 20.73 -13.96 11.79
N THR A 82 20.95 -13.19 12.86
CA THR A 82 20.10 -13.24 14.06
C THR A 82 18.81 -12.47 13.82
N PHE A 83 17.68 -13.18 13.81
CA PHE A 83 16.34 -12.59 13.70
C PHE A 83 15.30 -13.49 14.35
N ASN A 84 14.12 -12.95 14.63
CA ASN A 84 12.96 -13.75 15.06
C ASN A 84 11.98 -13.88 13.90
N LEU A 85 11.54 -15.10 13.60
CA LEU A 85 10.42 -15.37 12.70
C LEU A 85 9.17 -15.61 13.53
N THR A 86 8.11 -14.89 13.25
CA THR A 86 6.80 -15.10 13.85
C THR A 86 5.81 -15.58 12.80
N MET A 87 5.13 -16.70 13.06
CA MET A 87 3.95 -17.10 12.31
C MET A 87 2.72 -16.51 13.00
N ASP A 88 2.14 -15.46 12.41
CA ASP A 88 0.99 -14.77 12.99
C ASP A 88 -0.30 -15.55 12.83
N LYS A 89 -0.45 -16.19 11.67
CA LYS A 89 -1.62 -16.98 11.33
C LYS A 89 -1.25 -17.98 10.26
N ALA A 90 -1.37 -19.26 10.58
CA ALA A 90 -1.32 -20.32 9.59
C ALA A 90 -2.60 -20.30 8.74
N GLN A 91 -2.46 -20.49 7.43
CA GLN A 91 -3.62 -20.63 6.55
C GLN A 91 -4.44 -21.89 6.90
N SER A 92 -5.77 -21.82 6.83
CA SER A 92 -6.67 -22.88 7.32
C SER A 92 -6.69 -24.12 6.44
N ASP A 93 -6.40 -23.94 5.15
CA ASP A 93 -6.33 -24.97 4.12
C ASP A 93 -5.44 -24.46 2.96
N PRO A 94 -5.05 -25.32 2.00
CA PRO A 94 -4.16 -24.93 0.90
C PRO A 94 -4.76 -23.92 -0.11
N PHE A 95 -6.07 -23.69 -0.10
CA PHE A 95 -6.77 -22.76 -1.00
C PHE A 95 -7.16 -21.45 -0.32
N ALA A 96 -7.04 -21.37 1.01
CA ALA A 96 -7.23 -20.16 1.78
C ALA A 96 -6.15 -19.11 1.45
N PRO A 97 -6.39 -17.84 1.82
CA PRO A 97 -5.34 -16.83 1.75
C PRO A 97 -4.06 -17.30 2.46
N PRO A 98 -2.87 -17.04 1.86
CA PRO A 98 -1.57 -17.38 2.40
C PRO A 98 -1.38 -17.09 3.89
N SER A 99 -0.54 -17.90 4.54
CA SER A 99 -0.18 -17.72 5.95
C SER A 99 0.51 -16.38 6.13
N LYS A 100 0.28 -15.71 7.27
CA LYS A 100 0.86 -14.41 7.58
C LYS A 100 2.04 -14.58 8.51
N LEU A 101 3.17 -14.01 8.15
CA LEU A 101 4.41 -14.09 8.91
C LEU A 101 5.09 -12.73 8.96
N HIS A 102 5.96 -12.56 9.94
CA HIS A 102 6.93 -11.49 9.93
C HIS A 102 8.27 -11.94 10.50
N VAL A 103 9.31 -11.20 10.13
CA VAL A 103 10.62 -11.28 10.80
C VAL A 103 10.94 -9.96 11.47
N ASP A 104 11.56 -10.05 12.65
CA ASP A 104 12.09 -8.91 13.41
C ASP A 104 13.61 -9.02 13.52
N LEU A 105 14.31 -7.98 13.07
CA LEU A 105 15.76 -7.86 13.14
C LEU A 105 16.15 -6.76 14.14
N PRO A 106 17.00 -7.08 15.13
CA PRO A 106 17.60 -6.07 15.99
C PRO A 106 18.43 -5.07 15.18
N ALA A 107 18.45 -3.80 15.60
CA ALA A 107 19.19 -2.74 14.92
C ALA A 107 20.68 -3.06 14.71
N ALA A 108 21.33 -3.70 15.69
CA ALA A 108 22.73 -4.10 15.60
C ALA A 108 22.99 -5.16 14.51
N VAL A 109 21.98 -5.98 14.18
CA VAL A 109 22.07 -6.97 13.09
C VAL A 109 21.76 -6.32 11.75
N ALA A 110 20.71 -5.50 11.68
CA ALA A 110 20.34 -4.78 10.46
C ALA A 110 21.47 -3.84 10.00
N GLY A 111 22.13 -3.16 10.94
CA GLY A 111 23.40 -2.46 10.72
C GLY A 111 23.31 -1.21 9.85
N PHE A 112 22.12 -0.65 9.62
CA PHE A 112 21.96 0.57 8.82
C PHE A 112 22.55 1.78 9.56
N PRO A 113 23.19 2.73 8.85
CA PRO A 113 23.61 3.99 9.45
C PRO A 113 22.42 4.78 9.98
N ALA A 114 22.55 5.40 11.15
CA ALA A 114 21.48 6.16 11.81
C ALA A 114 20.89 7.27 10.92
N GLU A 115 21.71 7.89 10.06
CA GLU A 115 21.26 8.87 9.10
C GLU A 115 20.21 8.34 8.09
N CYS A 116 20.07 7.03 7.92
CA CYS A 116 19.06 6.44 7.04
C CYS A 116 17.68 6.30 7.71
N PHE A 117 17.56 6.49 9.02
CA PHE A 117 16.30 6.33 9.76
C PHE A 117 16.11 7.32 10.92
N SER A 118 16.95 8.35 11.00
CA SER A 118 16.94 9.34 12.08
C SER A 118 15.65 10.17 12.14
N THR A 119 14.90 10.25 11.04
CA THR A 119 13.57 10.89 10.99
C THR A 119 12.53 9.88 10.49
N LYS A 120 11.25 10.13 10.79
CA LYS A 120 10.14 9.28 10.30
C LYS A 120 10.18 9.12 8.77
N LEU A 121 10.41 10.22 8.03
CA LEU A 121 10.48 10.19 6.57
C LEU A 121 11.63 9.31 6.07
N ARG A 122 12.81 9.44 6.67
CA ARG A 122 13.96 8.62 6.30
C ARG A 122 13.73 7.14 6.61
N ALA A 123 13.12 6.84 7.75
CA ALA A 123 12.73 5.48 8.10
C ALA A 123 11.71 4.88 7.12
N ILE A 124 10.74 5.66 6.63
CA ILE A 124 9.81 5.25 5.57
C ILE A 124 10.57 4.97 4.26
N ALA A 125 11.48 5.85 3.84
CA ALA A 125 12.26 5.67 2.62
C ALA A 125 13.18 4.44 2.71
N LEU A 126 13.81 4.20 3.85
CA LEU A 126 14.60 2.98 4.08
C LEU A 126 13.70 1.74 4.03
N ALA A 127 12.54 1.76 4.70
CA ALA A 127 11.59 0.66 4.64
C ALA A 127 11.11 0.36 3.20
N ASP A 128 10.85 1.38 2.39
CA ASP A 128 10.48 1.22 0.99
C ASP A 128 11.61 0.56 0.18
N PHE A 129 12.85 1.02 0.35
CA PHE A 129 14.02 0.40 -0.28
C PHE A 129 14.15 -1.09 0.09
N LEU A 130 14.06 -1.41 1.38
CA LEU A 130 14.19 -2.80 1.87
C LEU A 130 13.06 -3.69 1.37
N ALA A 131 11.82 -3.20 1.29
CA ALA A 131 10.70 -3.96 0.74
C ALA A 131 10.93 -4.33 -0.74
N ARG A 132 11.45 -3.38 -1.54
CA ARG A 132 11.82 -3.63 -2.95
C ARG A 132 12.95 -4.65 -3.06
N ARG A 133 13.99 -4.51 -2.23
CA ARG A 133 15.11 -5.46 -2.20
C ARG A 133 14.65 -6.86 -1.81
N PHE A 134 13.75 -6.98 -0.84
CA PHE A 134 13.19 -8.25 -0.42
C PHE A 134 12.37 -8.92 -1.54
N SER A 135 11.51 -8.16 -2.23
CA SER A 135 10.75 -8.65 -3.39
C SER A 135 11.68 -9.14 -4.51
N LEU A 136 12.67 -8.32 -4.88
CA LEU A 136 13.61 -8.65 -5.95
C LEU A 136 14.45 -9.90 -5.63
N GLU A 137 14.93 -10.02 -4.39
CA GLU A 137 15.69 -11.21 -4.00
C GLU A 137 14.81 -12.45 -3.90
N ALA A 138 13.53 -12.32 -3.52
CA ALA A 138 12.56 -13.41 -3.54
C ALA A 138 12.37 -13.97 -4.95
N GLU A 139 12.22 -13.09 -5.94
CA GLU A 139 12.17 -13.46 -7.37
C GLU A 139 13.48 -14.13 -7.82
N ARG A 140 14.63 -13.53 -7.49
CA ARG A 140 15.95 -14.00 -7.91
C ARG A 140 16.27 -15.43 -7.44
N ILE A 141 15.83 -15.79 -6.23
CA ILE A 141 16.05 -17.13 -5.68
C ILE A 141 14.88 -18.10 -5.92
N GLY A 142 13.84 -17.67 -6.65
CA GLY A 142 12.63 -18.46 -6.90
C GLY A 142 11.87 -18.81 -5.63
N ALA A 143 11.80 -17.90 -4.67
CA ALA A 143 10.98 -18.03 -3.46
C ALA A 143 9.53 -17.60 -3.70
N ASP A 144 9.28 -16.74 -4.69
CA ASP A 144 7.96 -16.24 -5.09
C ASP A 144 7.16 -17.21 -5.99
N GLN A 145 7.83 -18.27 -6.46
CA GLN A 145 7.28 -19.25 -7.37
C GLN A 145 6.20 -20.11 -6.70
N ARG A 146 5.03 -20.12 -7.32
CA ARG A 146 3.89 -20.94 -6.92
C ARG A 146 3.90 -22.24 -7.71
N THR A 147 3.75 -23.37 -7.03
CA THR A 147 3.46 -24.65 -7.70
C THR A 147 1.95 -24.89 -7.70
N GLU A 148 1.41 -25.27 -8.86
CA GLU A 148 0.03 -25.73 -9.02
C GLU A 148 -0.02 -26.99 -9.89
N GLY A 149 0.54 -28.10 -9.41
CA GLY A 149 0.58 -29.35 -10.17
C GLY A 149 -0.68 -30.22 -10.02
N GLY A 150 -0.98 -31.04 -11.03
CA GLY A 150 -1.54 -32.39 -10.86
C GLY A 150 -2.98 -32.59 -10.34
N GLY A 151 -3.88 -31.60 -10.45
CA GLY A 151 -5.28 -31.73 -10.01
C GLY A 151 -5.44 -31.64 -8.49
N TYR A 152 -6.46 -32.28 -7.89
CA TYR A 152 -6.69 -32.22 -6.44
C TYR A 152 -5.52 -32.78 -5.62
N HIS A 153 -4.81 -33.77 -6.17
CA HIS A 153 -3.74 -34.52 -5.49
C HIS A 153 -2.32 -34.10 -5.86
N GLY A 154 -2.12 -33.02 -6.61
CA GLY A 154 -0.77 -32.51 -6.87
C GLY A 154 -0.32 -31.52 -5.81
N SER A 155 0.99 -31.31 -5.75
CA SER A 155 1.66 -30.38 -4.84
C SER A 155 1.28 -28.95 -5.19
N LYS A 156 1.00 -28.16 -4.15
CA LYS A 156 0.52 -26.78 -4.28
C LYS A 156 1.15 -25.85 -3.26
N GLY A 157 1.27 -24.59 -3.63
CA GLY A 157 1.79 -23.52 -2.79
C GLY A 157 3.28 -23.30 -3.01
N GLY A 158 3.96 -22.93 -1.93
CA GLY A 158 5.39 -22.69 -1.85
C GLY A 158 5.83 -21.26 -2.09
N GLU A 159 4.93 -20.40 -2.58
CA GLU A 159 5.24 -19.00 -2.82
C GLU A 159 5.35 -18.20 -1.51
N LEU A 160 6.44 -17.46 -1.38
CA LEU A 160 6.68 -16.42 -0.38
C LEU A 160 6.50 -15.06 -1.05
N ARG A 161 5.61 -14.22 -0.53
CA ARG A 161 5.28 -12.92 -1.13
C ARG A 161 5.23 -11.80 -0.11
N ILE A 162 5.79 -10.65 -0.49
CA ILE A 162 5.64 -9.37 0.20
C ILE A 162 4.67 -8.47 -0.59
N ASP A 163 4.07 -7.47 0.05
CA ASP A 163 3.39 -6.38 -0.66
C ASP A 163 4.44 -5.52 -1.39
N THR A 164 4.63 -5.80 -2.68
CA THR A 164 5.67 -5.21 -3.52
C THR A 164 5.36 -3.75 -3.84
N PRO A 165 6.22 -2.78 -3.44
CA PRO A 165 6.00 -1.37 -3.73
C PRO A 165 6.00 -1.05 -5.24
N GLY A 166 5.02 -0.26 -5.70
CA GLY A 166 5.02 0.41 -7.01
C GLY A 166 5.96 1.61 -7.06
N GLN A 167 5.74 2.59 -7.95
CA GLN A 167 6.65 3.74 -8.07
C GLN A 167 6.63 4.73 -6.90
N HIS A 168 5.54 4.74 -6.12
CA HIS A 168 5.37 5.64 -4.99
C HIS A 168 6.05 5.11 -3.71
N VAL A 169 6.67 6.00 -2.96
CA VAL A 169 7.25 5.73 -1.64
C VAL A 169 6.20 6.06 -0.57
N LEU A 170 5.65 5.03 0.06
CA LEU A 170 4.58 5.13 1.06
C LEU A 170 4.98 4.44 2.36
N GLU A 171 4.44 4.93 3.48
CA GLU A 171 4.48 4.19 4.75
C GLU A 171 3.63 2.92 4.63
N ARG A 172 4.28 1.75 4.59
CA ARG A 172 3.61 0.45 4.44
C ARG A 172 3.77 -0.39 5.68
N THR A 173 2.90 -1.39 5.81
CA THR A 173 3.00 -2.35 6.92
C THR A 173 3.89 -3.55 6.59
N CYS A 174 4.17 -3.80 5.31
CA CYS A 174 5.01 -4.91 4.87
C CYS A 174 6.49 -4.74 5.24
N MET A 175 6.94 -3.51 5.44
CA MET A 175 8.28 -3.20 5.93
C MET A 175 8.22 -2.01 6.86
N ARG A 176 8.84 -2.12 8.03
CA ARG A 176 8.95 -1.03 9.00
C ARG A 176 10.39 -0.94 9.50
N VAL A 177 10.87 0.29 9.61
CA VAL A 177 12.11 0.59 10.32
C VAL A 177 11.78 1.52 11.47
N THR A 178 12.23 1.19 12.68
CA THR A 178 12.02 2.04 13.85
C THR A 178 13.05 3.17 13.90
N SER A 179 12.81 4.18 14.73
CA SER A 179 13.80 5.24 14.99
C SER A 179 15.08 4.74 15.65
N SER A 180 15.07 3.54 16.24
CA SER A 180 16.25 2.85 16.77
C SER A 180 16.97 1.97 15.74
N GLY A 181 16.43 1.83 14.53
CA GLY A 181 17.02 1.05 13.44
C GLY A 181 16.63 -0.43 13.39
N GLU A 182 15.65 -0.85 14.21
CA GLU A 182 15.11 -2.21 14.13
C GLU A 182 14.27 -2.36 12.86
N VAL A 183 14.35 -3.52 12.21
CA VAL A 183 13.65 -3.79 10.95
C VAL A 183 12.63 -4.89 11.17
N GLN A 184 11.38 -4.62 10.79
CA GLN A 184 10.32 -5.62 10.73
C GLN A 184 9.86 -5.80 9.28
N CYS A 185 9.93 -7.03 8.77
CA CYS A 185 9.45 -7.40 7.44
C CYS A 185 8.27 -8.36 7.56
N ARG A 186 7.10 -7.97 7.03
CA ARG A 186 5.88 -8.79 7.00
C ARG A 186 5.62 -9.31 5.60
N PHE A 187 5.40 -10.61 5.50
CA PHE A 187 5.20 -11.31 4.24
C PHE A 187 4.19 -12.43 4.44
N THR A 188 3.89 -13.10 3.34
CA THR A 188 3.02 -14.27 3.33
C THR A 188 3.76 -15.48 2.78
N VAL A 189 3.36 -16.66 3.24
CA VAL A 189 3.82 -17.94 2.69
C VAL A 189 2.61 -18.82 2.43
N ALA A 190 2.45 -19.24 1.18
CA ALA A 190 1.55 -20.32 0.84
C ALA A 190 2.21 -21.64 1.29
N LEU A 191 1.89 -22.08 2.50
CA LEU A 191 2.42 -23.31 3.09
C LEU A 191 2.10 -24.52 2.19
N PRO A 192 3.11 -25.32 1.82
CA PRO A 192 2.95 -26.33 0.79
C PRO A 192 2.17 -27.55 1.27
N ALA A 193 1.41 -28.14 0.34
CA ALA A 193 0.66 -29.35 0.58
C ALA A 193 0.32 -30.12 -0.70
N ARG A 194 0.06 -31.41 -0.51
CA ARG A 194 -0.52 -32.32 -1.51
C ARG A 194 -1.93 -32.69 -1.09
N GLY A 195 -2.95 -32.10 -1.72
CA GLY A 195 -4.32 -32.19 -1.20
C GLY A 195 -4.39 -31.55 0.20
N ARG A 196 -4.83 -32.27 1.23
CA ARG A 196 -4.83 -31.80 2.63
C ARG A 196 -3.66 -32.35 3.46
N THR A 197 -2.65 -32.91 2.81
CA THR A 197 -1.48 -33.49 3.45
C THR A 197 -0.31 -32.51 3.37
N ILE A 198 0.32 -32.24 4.51
CA ILE A 198 1.44 -31.31 4.63
C ILE A 198 2.67 -31.84 3.88
N GLU A 199 3.32 -30.97 3.10
CA GLU A 199 4.66 -31.21 2.54
C GLU A 199 5.71 -30.50 3.41
N GLY A 200 5.97 -31.05 4.59
CA GLY A 200 6.76 -30.44 5.65
C GLY A 200 8.22 -30.23 5.27
N ARG A 201 8.79 -31.11 4.44
CA ARG A 201 10.15 -30.94 3.90
C ARG A 201 10.28 -29.71 3.01
N TRP A 202 9.26 -29.44 2.19
CA TRP A 202 9.26 -28.26 1.34
C TRP A 202 9.01 -26.98 2.15
N ALA A 203 8.10 -27.03 3.13
CA ALA A 203 7.92 -25.94 4.09
C ALA A 203 9.23 -25.63 4.85
N ASN A 204 10.00 -26.67 5.21
CA ASN A 204 11.31 -26.52 5.82
C ASN A 204 12.31 -25.82 4.90
N ASP A 205 12.37 -26.17 3.62
CA ASP A 205 13.21 -25.47 2.65
C ASP A 205 12.85 -23.97 2.57
N ILE A 206 11.56 -23.63 2.51
CA ILE A 206 11.10 -22.24 2.45
C ILE A 206 11.48 -21.47 3.72
N LEU A 207 11.12 -21.98 4.90
CA LEU A 207 11.24 -21.23 6.16
C LEU A 207 12.64 -21.27 6.78
N THR A 208 13.42 -22.32 6.53
CA THR A 208 14.72 -22.54 7.19
C THR A 208 15.92 -22.47 6.25
N SER A 209 15.71 -22.56 4.94
CA SER A 209 16.78 -22.35 3.94
C SER A 209 16.61 -21.03 3.18
N LYS A 210 15.48 -20.83 2.50
CA LYS A 210 15.25 -19.66 1.63
C LYS A 210 15.04 -18.37 2.42
N LEU A 211 14.23 -18.39 3.47
CA LEU A 211 13.93 -17.18 4.26
C LEU A 211 15.18 -16.57 4.92
N PRO A 212 16.04 -17.32 5.63
CA PRO A 212 17.27 -16.76 6.16
C PRO A 212 18.18 -16.15 5.09
N LEU A 213 18.25 -16.76 3.90
CA LEU A 213 18.98 -16.22 2.75
C LEU A 213 18.37 -14.90 2.25
N LEU A 214 17.04 -14.80 2.22
CA LEU A 214 16.34 -13.55 1.88
C LEU A 214 16.66 -12.46 2.89
N VAL A 215 16.55 -12.76 4.18
CA VAL A 215 16.89 -11.83 5.26
C VAL A 215 18.32 -11.33 5.07
N GLN A 216 19.28 -12.23 4.89
CA GLN A 216 20.69 -11.89 4.68
C GLN A 216 20.88 -10.94 3.50
N ARG A 217 20.30 -11.26 2.34
CA ARG A 217 20.55 -10.52 1.09
C ARG A 217 19.77 -9.22 0.94
N SER A 218 18.71 -9.01 1.72
CA SER A 218 17.80 -7.88 1.54
C SER A 218 17.65 -6.96 2.75
N LEU A 219 17.90 -7.43 3.97
CA LEU A 219 17.60 -6.68 5.20
C LEU A 219 18.84 -6.31 6.03
N LEU A 220 20.04 -6.70 5.59
CA LEU A 220 21.30 -6.39 6.28
C LEU A 220 22.08 -5.36 5.46
N ALA A 221 22.48 -4.27 6.11
CA ALA A 221 23.31 -3.22 5.53
C ALA A 221 24.60 -3.78 4.89
N ALA A 222 25.26 -4.74 5.54
CA ALA A 222 26.48 -5.36 5.05
C ALA A 222 26.33 -6.12 3.71
N SER A 223 25.10 -6.47 3.33
CA SER A 223 24.80 -7.17 2.07
C SER A 223 24.23 -6.26 0.99
N LEU A 224 24.09 -4.96 1.27
CA LEU A 224 23.49 -3.98 0.37
C LEU A 224 24.51 -2.93 -0.06
N ASP A 225 24.25 -2.32 -1.22
CA ASP A 225 24.93 -1.10 -1.62
C ASP A 225 24.41 0.07 -0.78
N ILE A 226 25.18 0.44 0.25
CA ILE A 226 24.84 1.55 1.14
C ILE A 226 24.80 2.89 0.43
N ALA A 227 25.55 3.08 -0.66
CA ALA A 227 25.45 4.30 -1.45
C ALA A 227 24.09 4.39 -2.13
N ALA A 228 23.58 3.29 -2.69
CA ALA A 228 22.23 3.22 -3.26
C ALA A 228 21.13 3.41 -2.21
N VAL A 229 21.28 2.82 -1.02
CA VAL A 229 20.36 3.03 0.11
C VAL A 229 20.29 4.51 0.47
N ARG A 230 21.45 5.15 0.65
CA ARG A 230 21.54 6.59 0.96
C ARG A 230 20.92 7.42 -0.15
N ALA A 231 21.25 7.17 -1.41
CA ALA A 231 20.69 7.92 -2.54
C ALA A 231 19.16 7.86 -2.57
N HIS A 232 18.57 6.69 -2.27
CA HIS A 232 17.12 6.54 -2.16
C HIS A 232 16.54 7.38 -1.02
N VAL A 233 17.09 7.28 0.19
CA VAL A 233 16.61 8.03 1.36
C VAL A 233 16.72 9.54 1.16
N LEU A 234 17.87 10.02 0.69
CA LEU A 234 18.13 11.44 0.48
C LEU A 234 17.25 12.03 -0.64
N SER A 235 16.98 11.26 -1.70
CA SER A 235 16.06 11.68 -2.74
C SER A 235 14.65 11.88 -2.19
N VAL A 236 14.13 10.94 -1.40
CA VAL A 236 12.78 11.06 -0.81
C VAL A 236 12.70 12.25 0.15
N GLU A 237 13.76 12.50 0.92
CA GLU A 237 13.84 13.68 1.78
C GLU A 237 13.81 14.99 1.00
N ASP A 238 14.55 15.07 -0.11
CA ASP A 238 14.53 16.25 -0.97
C ASP A 238 13.16 16.50 -1.61
N GLN A 239 12.41 15.45 -1.96
CA GLN A 239 11.06 15.57 -2.51
C GLN A 239 10.08 16.14 -1.49
N GLU A 240 10.15 15.68 -0.23
CA GLU A 240 9.33 16.23 0.85
C GLU A 240 9.73 17.68 1.18
N ALA A 241 11.04 17.96 1.23
CA ALA A 241 11.55 19.31 1.41
C ALA A 241 11.03 20.25 0.29
N LEU A 242 11.09 19.83 -0.97
CA LEU A 242 10.55 20.58 -2.10
C LEU A 242 9.05 20.84 -1.94
N ARG A 243 8.27 19.81 -1.61
CA ARG A 243 6.82 19.91 -1.43
C ARG A 243 6.46 20.89 -0.29
N SER A 244 7.16 20.82 0.84
CA SER A 244 6.93 21.71 1.98
C SER A 244 7.25 23.18 1.68
N MET A 245 8.21 23.46 0.81
CA MET A 245 8.57 24.83 0.41
C MET A 245 7.57 25.49 -0.56
N LEU A 246 6.65 24.73 -1.18
CA LEU A 246 5.72 25.26 -2.18
C LEU A 246 4.83 26.37 -1.62
N ALA A 247 4.26 26.16 -0.43
CA ALA A 247 3.29 27.06 0.16
C ALA A 247 3.89 28.43 0.48
N GLU A 248 5.12 28.46 1.00
CA GLU A 248 5.87 29.68 1.33
C GLU A 248 6.23 30.50 0.08
N ARG A 249 6.37 29.83 -1.07
CA ARG A 249 6.59 30.46 -2.37
C ARG A 249 5.29 30.87 -3.09
N GLY A 250 4.13 30.67 -2.47
CA GLY A 250 2.84 30.95 -3.11
C GLY A 250 2.52 30.00 -4.26
N LEU A 251 3.12 28.82 -4.31
CA LEU A 251 2.91 27.79 -5.32
C LEU A 251 1.97 26.70 -4.83
N VAL A 252 1.30 26.04 -5.77
CA VAL A 252 0.48 24.84 -5.54
C VAL A 252 1.11 23.59 -6.14
N ALA A 253 2.03 23.75 -7.09
CA ALA A 253 2.77 22.65 -7.69
C ALA A 253 4.12 23.12 -8.25
N PHE A 254 5.03 22.16 -8.44
CA PHE A 254 6.31 22.32 -9.11
C PHE A 254 6.61 21.12 -9.99
N VAL A 255 7.13 21.36 -11.19
CA VAL A 255 7.57 20.32 -12.13
C VAL A 255 9.02 20.59 -12.54
N ALA A 256 9.95 19.74 -12.12
CA ALA A 256 11.37 19.91 -12.41
C ALA A 256 11.70 19.88 -13.90
N ASN A 257 12.63 20.74 -14.33
CA ASN A 257 13.27 20.60 -15.64
C ASN A 257 13.97 19.24 -15.72
N GLY A 258 13.84 18.57 -16.87
CA GLY A 258 14.37 17.22 -17.09
C GLY A 258 13.43 16.09 -16.68
N ALA A 259 12.26 16.38 -16.09
CA ALA A 259 11.31 15.34 -15.68
C ALA A 259 10.79 14.52 -16.87
N VAL A 260 10.60 13.22 -16.65
CA VAL A 260 9.99 12.29 -17.62
C VAL A 260 8.59 11.95 -17.13
N LEU A 261 7.62 12.72 -17.61
CA LEU A 261 6.22 12.59 -17.25
C LEU A 261 5.50 11.39 -17.91
N PRO A 262 5.72 11.06 -19.21
CA PRO A 262 4.99 9.95 -19.84
C PRO A 262 5.40 8.60 -19.26
N ARG A 263 4.42 7.71 -19.09
CA ARG A 263 4.64 6.34 -18.58
C ARG A 263 4.83 5.36 -19.73
N GLN A 264 5.43 4.21 -19.44
CA GLN A 264 5.78 3.20 -20.44
C GLN A 264 4.55 2.71 -21.24
N SER A 265 3.41 2.52 -20.57
CA SER A 265 2.14 2.19 -21.21
C SER A 265 0.97 2.51 -20.28
N GLY A 266 -0.28 2.38 -20.76
CA GLY A 266 -1.46 2.51 -19.90
C GLY A 266 -1.57 1.45 -18.79
N ALA A 267 -0.77 0.38 -18.85
CA ALA A 267 -0.75 -0.70 -17.87
C ALA A 267 0.53 -0.73 -17.01
N SER A 268 1.51 0.14 -17.29
CA SER A 268 2.79 0.20 -16.58
C SER A 268 3.05 1.61 -16.11
N ASP A 269 3.15 1.79 -14.79
CA ASP A 269 3.49 3.07 -14.20
C ASP A 269 4.99 3.34 -14.21
N THR A 270 5.85 2.58 -14.90
CA THR A 270 7.28 2.92 -15.05
C THR A 270 7.47 4.06 -16.07
N PRO A 271 8.58 4.84 -16.03
CA PRO A 271 8.79 5.90 -16.99
C PRO A 271 8.92 5.35 -18.41
N MET A 272 8.41 6.11 -19.38
CA MET A 272 8.68 5.82 -20.79
C MET A 272 10.20 5.86 -21.03
N GLY A 273 10.73 4.89 -21.79
CA GLY A 273 12.12 4.84 -22.24
C GLY A 273 12.21 4.90 -23.77
N GLY A 274 13.38 5.25 -24.31
CA GLY A 274 13.68 5.19 -25.76
C GLY A 274 14.01 6.54 -26.41
N ALA A 275 14.38 6.46 -27.70
CA ALA A 275 14.69 7.63 -28.51
C ALA A 275 13.39 8.43 -28.80
N GLY A 276 13.41 9.74 -28.54
CA GLY A 276 12.27 10.64 -28.81
C GLY A 276 11.48 11.10 -27.58
N ILE A 277 11.89 10.72 -26.37
CA ILE A 277 11.30 11.28 -25.15
C ILE A 277 11.67 12.76 -25.04
N VAL A 278 10.65 13.60 -24.90
CA VAL A 278 10.81 15.01 -24.62
C VAL A 278 10.77 15.19 -23.11
N ALA A 279 11.93 15.48 -22.52
CA ALA A 279 12.01 15.83 -21.11
C ALA A 279 11.29 17.18 -20.87
N PHE A 280 10.65 17.32 -19.71
CA PHE A 280 9.94 18.53 -19.37
C PHE A 280 10.90 19.73 -19.28
N ALA A 281 10.49 20.88 -19.80
CA ALA A 281 11.22 22.13 -19.69
C ALA A 281 10.24 23.25 -19.35
N SER A 282 10.54 23.99 -18.29
CA SER A 282 9.75 25.13 -17.85
C SER A 282 9.82 26.26 -18.87
N PRO A 283 8.70 26.94 -19.17
CA PRO A 283 8.77 28.24 -19.80
C PRO A 283 9.44 29.26 -18.85
N PRO A 284 10.19 30.25 -19.36
CA PRO A 284 10.89 31.23 -18.51
C PRO A 284 9.97 32.01 -17.56
N SER A 285 8.73 32.27 -17.97
CA SER A 285 7.75 33.03 -17.17
C SER A 285 7.24 32.28 -15.93
N PHE A 286 7.40 30.96 -15.88
CA PHE A 286 7.00 30.13 -14.74
C PHE A 286 8.20 29.45 -14.06
N GLU A 287 9.42 29.73 -14.52
CA GLU A 287 10.60 29.09 -13.96
C GLU A 287 10.86 29.57 -12.53
N GLN A 288 11.06 28.62 -11.64
CA GLN A 288 11.39 28.81 -10.23
C GLN A 288 12.58 27.94 -9.86
N SER A 289 13.38 28.39 -8.89
CA SER A 289 14.52 27.64 -8.38
C SER A 289 14.41 27.41 -6.88
N PHE A 290 14.77 26.22 -6.45
CA PHE A 290 14.84 25.80 -5.05
C PHE A 290 16.23 25.26 -4.74
N THR A 291 16.64 25.34 -3.47
CA THR A 291 17.84 24.65 -2.97
C THR A 291 17.39 23.54 -2.05
N LEU A 292 17.60 22.30 -2.47
CA LEU A 292 17.26 21.09 -1.72
C LEU A 292 18.39 20.75 -0.73
N PRO A 293 18.07 20.16 0.43
CA PRO A 293 19.07 19.89 1.46
C PRO A 293 20.16 18.91 1.03
N ASN A 294 19.86 17.95 0.15
CA ASN A 294 20.82 16.92 -0.25
C ASN A 294 21.30 17.06 -1.71
N LYS A 295 20.37 17.21 -2.68
CA LYS A 295 20.70 17.37 -4.11
C LYS A 295 21.22 18.77 -4.47
N GLY A 296 20.94 19.79 -3.64
CA GLY A 296 21.28 21.18 -3.94
C GLY A 296 20.28 21.84 -4.89
N PRO A 297 20.72 22.76 -5.78
CA PRO A 297 19.82 23.57 -6.59
C PRO A 297 19.01 22.74 -7.61
N ILE A 298 17.74 23.07 -7.76
CA ILE A 298 16.84 22.53 -8.78
C ILE A 298 16.01 23.66 -9.39
N SER A 299 15.76 23.60 -10.69
CA SER A 299 14.92 24.54 -11.42
C SER A 299 13.81 23.81 -12.18
N GLY A 300 12.67 24.47 -12.35
CA GLY A 300 11.49 23.91 -12.98
C GLY A 300 10.31 24.86 -12.98
N MET A 301 9.18 24.38 -13.46
CA MET A 301 7.95 25.17 -13.57
C MET A 301 7.25 25.22 -12.21
N GLY A 302 7.13 26.41 -11.63
CA GLY A 302 6.29 26.67 -10.48
C GLY A 302 4.88 27.10 -10.91
N ILE A 303 3.85 26.38 -10.45
CA ILE A 303 2.45 26.73 -10.69
C ILE A 303 1.94 27.55 -9.50
N PRO A 304 1.57 28.83 -9.67
CA PRO A 304 1.12 29.69 -8.58
C PRO A 304 -0.29 29.32 -8.11
N ARG A 305 -0.65 29.78 -6.91
CA ARG A 305 -2.04 29.75 -6.44
C ARG A 305 -2.96 30.51 -7.39
N GLY A 306 -4.17 30.00 -7.58
CA GLY A 306 -5.18 30.57 -8.48
C GLY A 306 -5.68 29.52 -9.48
N VAL A 307 -6.20 30.00 -10.62
CA VAL A 307 -6.66 29.14 -11.71
C VAL A 307 -5.57 29.04 -12.76
N SER A 308 -5.09 27.82 -13.03
CA SER A 308 -4.13 27.52 -14.07
C SER A 308 -4.77 26.65 -15.15
N LEU A 309 -4.62 27.03 -16.41
CA LEU A 309 -5.17 26.30 -17.56
C LEU A 309 -4.04 25.66 -18.37
N ILE A 310 -4.13 24.34 -18.57
CA ILE A 310 -3.21 23.57 -19.43
C ILE A 310 -3.91 23.36 -20.77
N VAL A 311 -3.54 24.16 -21.77
CA VAL A 311 -4.16 24.14 -23.11
C VAL A 311 -3.22 23.55 -24.16
N GLY A 312 -3.79 23.10 -25.29
CA GLY A 312 -3.03 22.49 -26.39
C GLY A 312 -3.86 21.48 -27.18
N GLY A 313 -3.36 21.06 -28.34
CA GLY A 313 -4.02 20.08 -29.20
C GLY A 313 -4.17 18.69 -28.56
N GLY A 314 -4.99 17.83 -29.16
CA GLY A 314 -5.07 16.41 -28.79
C GLY A 314 -3.70 15.73 -28.91
N PHE A 315 -3.34 14.86 -27.97
CA PHE A 315 -2.04 14.15 -27.92
C PHE A 315 -0.79 15.02 -27.71
N HIS A 316 -0.93 16.28 -27.27
CA HIS A 316 0.21 17.18 -26.98
C HIS A 316 0.68 17.13 -25.51
N GLY A 317 0.34 16.09 -24.75
CA GLY A 317 0.86 15.87 -23.38
C GLY A 317 0.12 16.58 -22.24
N LYS A 318 -1.05 17.19 -22.48
CA LYS A 318 -1.87 17.84 -21.44
C LYS A 318 -2.23 16.89 -20.30
N SER A 319 -2.89 15.79 -20.62
CA SER A 319 -3.29 14.78 -19.63
C SER A 319 -2.07 14.11 -19.00
N THR A 320 -0.95 13.97 -19.72
CA THR A 320 0.31 13.46 -19.18
C THR A 320 0.84 14.37 -18.06
N LEU A 321 0.87 15.68 -18.28
CA LEU A 321 1.26 16.65 -17.26
C LEU A 321 0.29 16.60 -16.07
N LEU A 322 -1.01 16.63 -16.33
CA LEU A 322 -2.01 16.61 -15.27
C LEU A 322 -1.97 15.30 -14.46
N GLN A 323 -1.72 14.16 -15.10
CA GLN A 323 -1.53 12.86 -14.44
C GLN A 323 -0.28 12.85 -13.54
N ALA A 324 0.83 13.46 -13.98
CA ALA A 324 2.00 13.62 -13.12
C ALA A 324 1.71 14.50 -11.90
N LEU A 325 0.93 15.58 -12.07
CA LEU A 325 0.47 16.42 -10.96
C LEU A 325 -0.47 15.66 -10.01
N GLN A 326 -1.36 14.80 -10.52
CA GLN A 326 -2.27 14.00 -9.70
C GLN A 326 -1.55 13.13 -8.66
N VAL A 327 -0.39 12.56 -9.03
CA VAL A 327 0.42 11.72 -8.13
C VAL A 327 1.56 12.49 -7.45
N GLY A 328 1.74 13.79 -7.73
CA GLY A 328 2.76 14.63 -7.11
C GLY A 328 2.54 14.93 -5.62
N VAL A 329 1.41 14.48 -5.08
CA VAL A 329 1.17 14.39 -3.63
C VAL A 329 2.03 13.31 -2.95
N TYR A 330 2.50 12.32 -3.71
CA TYR A 330 3.37 11.25 -3.23
C TYR A 330 4.84 11.49 -3.58
N ASN A 331 5.73 10.92 -2.79
CA ASN A 331 7.14 10.78 -3.15
C ASN A 331 7.30 9.58 -4.11
N HIS A 332 8.26 9.66 -5.02
CA HIS A 332 8.55 8.62 -6.00
C HIS A 332 9.95 8.06 -5.81
N VAL A 333 10.18 6.85 -6.31
CA VAL A 333 11.53 6.27 -6.35
C VAL A 333 12.49 7.11 -7.20
N PRO A 334 13.79 7.17 -6.87
CA PRO A 334 14.78 7.76 -7.74
C PRO A 334 14.76 7.12 -9.14
N GLY A 335 14.76 7.94 -10.19
CA GLY A 335 14.70 7.47 -11.58
C GLY A 335 13.28 7.19 -12.08
N ASP A 336 12.24 7.50 -11.31
CA ASP A 336 10.84 7.46 -11.76
C ASP A 336 10.55 8.47 -12.88
N GLY A 337 11.32 9.55 -12.94
CA GLY A 337 11.11 10.67 -13.85
C GLY A 337 10.20 11.75 -13.27
N ARG A 338 9.39 11.43 -12.26
CA ARG A 338 8.49 12.37 -11.57
C ARG A 338 8.93 12.67 -10.14
N GLU A 339 10.11 12.23 -9.68
CA GLU A 339 10.56 12.43 -8.29
C GLU A 339 10.40 13.89 -7.81
N PHE A 340 10.79 14.86 -8.63
CA PHE A 340 10.67 16.28 -8.30
C PHE A 340 9.46 16.95 -8.97
N THR A 341 8.38 16.19 -9.19
CA THR A 341 7.05 16.72 -9.51
C THR A 341 6.23 16.72 -8.22
N CYS A 342 6.20 17.86 -7.54
CA CYS A 342 5.56 17.99 -6.23
C CYS A 342 4.31 18.85 -6.33
N VAL A 343 3.26 18.45 -5.63
CA VAL A 343 1.97 19.16 -5.57
C VAL A 343 1.55 19.35 -4.12
N ASN A 344 0.73 20.37 -3.86
CA ASN A 344 0.07 20.55 -2.56
C ASN A 344 -0.46 19.19 -2.05
N PRO A 345 -0.10 18.77 -0.82
CA PRO A 345 -0.42 17.43 -0.32
C PRO A 345 -1.92 17.14 -0.16
N THR A 346 -2.76 18.18 -0.21
CA THR A 346 -4.23 18.06 -0.14
C THR A 346 -4.91 18.06 -1.52
N ALA A 347 -4.13 18.00 -2.60
CA ALA A 347 -4.68 18.06 -3.94
C ALA A 347 -5.58 16.86 -4.26
N VAL A 348 -6.74 17.14 -4.84
CA VAL A 348 -7.72 16.12 -5.23
C VAL A 348 -8.02 16.25 -6.71
N LYS A 349 -7.97 15.11 -7.42
CA LYS A 349 -8.51 15.04 -8.77
C LYS A 349 -10.02 14.89 -8.70
N VAL A 350 -10.73 15.78 -9.39
CA VAL A 350 -12.18 15.70 -9.53
C VAL A 350 -12.51 15.24 -10.96
N ARG A 351 -13.51 14.39 -11.07
CA ARG A 351 -14.08 13.91 -12.33
C ARG A 351 -15.58 13.64 -12.15
N ALA A 352 -16.30 13.44 -13.26
CA ALA A 352 -17.65 12.90 -13.20
C ALA A 352 -17.62 11.40 -12.85
N GLU A 353 -18.55 10.99 -11.98
CA GLU A 353 -18.70 9.61 -11.48
C GLU A 353 -20.17 9.19 -11.54
N ASP A 354 -20.69 9.07 -12.76
CA ASP A 354 -22.09 8.71 -13.01
C ASP A 354 -22.48 7.40 -12.30
N GLY A 355 -23.63 7.41 -11.64
CA GLY A 355 -24.18 6.27 -10.88
C GLY A 355 -23.68 6.13 -9.43
N ARG A 356 -22.78 6.99 -8.94
CA ARG A 356 -22.37 6.92 -7.53
C ARG A 356 -23.48 7.38 -6.58
N SER A 357 -23.46 6.85 -5.37
CA SER A 357 -24.29 7.39 -4.28
C SER A 357 -23.69 8.69 -3.71
N VAL A 358 -24.57 9.61 -3.31
CA VAL A 358 -24.25 10.83 -2.56
C VAL A 358 -25.16 10.88 -1.35
N SER A 359 -24.64 11.29 -0.19
CA SER A 359 -25.43 11.37 1.05
C SER A 359 -25.17 12.68 1.76
N SER A 360 -26.20 13.52 1.85
CA SER A 360 -26.24 14.74 2.65
C SER A 360 -25.14 15.76 2.31
N VAL A 361 -24.94 16.02 1.01
CA VAL A 361 -23.94 16.99 0.51
C VAL A 361 -24.63 18.26 0.03
N ASP A 362 -24.13 19.44 0.43
CA ASP A 362 -24.61 20.72 -0.08
C ASP A 362 -24.00 21.03 -1.46
N ILE A 363 -24.73 20.68 -2.51
CA ILE A 363 -24.36 20.96 -3.91
C ILE A 363 -24.95 22.28 -4.45
N SER A 364 -25.65 23.05 -3.61
CA SER A 364 -26.30 24.31 -4.01
C SER A 364 -25.37 25.38 -4.63
N PRO A 365 -24.04 25.40 -4.35
CA PRO A 365 -23.13 26.32 -5.05
C PRO A 365 -23.01 26.06 -6.56
N PHE A 366 -23.31 24.84 -7.02
CA PHE A 366 -23.19 24.44 -8.43
C PHE A 366 -24.54 24.16 -9.07
N ILE A 367 -25.44 23.50 -8.35
CA ILE A 367 -26.70 23.00 -8.90
C ILE A 367 -27.85 23.52 -8.04
N ASN A 368 -28.73 24.29 -8.68
CA ASN A 368 -29.96 24.78 -8.08
C ASN A 368 -31.17 24.24 -8.84
N ASN A 369 -32.29 24.02 -8.14
CA ASN A 369 -33.58 23.63 -8.73
C ASN A 369 -33.60 22.27 -9.43
N LEU A 370 -33.29 21.20 -8.69
CA LEU A 370 -33.43 19.84 -9.21
C LEU A 370 -34.91 19.46 -9.48
N PRO A 371 -35.18 18.56 -10.45
CA PRO A 371 -36.50 18.01 -10.68
C PRO A 371 -37.11 17.44 -9.39
N PHE A 372 -38.43 17.54 -9.26
CA PHE A 372 -39.20 17.09 -8.10
C PHE A 372 -38.88 17.82 -6.78
N GLY A 373 -38.23 18.99 -6.85
CA GLY A 373 -37.95 19.82 -5.68
C GLY A 373 -36.98 19.17 -4.71
N LYS A 374 -36.06 18.33 -5.21
CA LYS A 374 -35.02 17.73 -4.36
C LYS A 374 -34.17 18.85 -3.74
N ASP A 375 -33.93 18.71 -2.44
CA ASP A 375 -33.08 19.63 -1.68
C ASP A 375 -31.63 19.52 -2.15
N THR A 376 -31.07 20.64 -2.60
CA THR A 376 -29.67 20.75 -3.04
C THR A 376 -28.73 21.14 -1.90
N THR A 377 -29.25 21.61 -0.77
CA THR A 377 -28.47 21.96 0.42
C THR A 377 -28.15 20.75 1.31
N CYS A 378 -28.89 19.65 1.12
CA CYS A 378 -28.65 18.36 1.75
C CYS A 378 -28.94 17.24 0.74
N PHE A 379 -28.24 17.27 -0.38
CA PHE A 379 -28.51 16.38 -1.50
C PHE A 379 -28.10 14.93 -1.19
N SER A 380 -29.05 14.01 -1.44
CA SER A 380 -28.85 12.57 -1.31
C SER A 380 -29.44 11.83 -2.51
N THR A 381 -28.71 10.86 -3.04
CA THR A 381 -29.16 9.98 -4.13
C THR A 381 -28.38 8.66 -4.11
N LEU A 382 -28.97 7.58 -4.60
CA LEU A 382 -28.27 6.32 -4.86
C LEU A 382 -27.76 6.21 -6.31
N ASP A 383 -28.10 7.19 -7.15
CA ASP A 383 -27.84 7.21 -8.59
C ASP A 383 -27.64 8.68 -9.02
N ALA A 384 -26.42 9.21 -8.84
CA ALA A 384 -26.08 10.58 -9.22
C ALA A 384 -25.77 10.66 -10.72
N SER A 385 -26.26 11.70 -11.39
CA SER A 385 -25.84 12.01 -12.76
C SER A 385 -24.38 12.49 -12.81
N GLY A 386 -23.77 12.51 -14.00
CA GLY A 386 -22.44 13.09 -14.21
C GLY A 386 -22.20 14.47 -13.56
N SER A 387 -23.12 15.43 -13.73
CA SER A 387 -22.97 16.77 -13.15
C SER A 387 -23.20 16.81 -11.64
N THR A 388 -24.18 16.07 -11.12
CA THR A 388 -24.45 16.03 -9.66
C THR A 388 -23.37 15.27 -8.89
N SER A 389 -22.80 14.21 -9.48
CA SER A 389 -21.64 13.50 -8.92
C SER A 389 -20.40 14.37 -8.90
N GLN A 390 -20.13 15.13 -9.97
CA GLN A 390 -19.00 16.06 -10.02
C GLN A 390 -19.15 17.22 -9.03
N ALA A 391 -20.35 17.80 -8.90
CA ALA A 391 -20.65 18.82 -7.89
C ALA A 391 -20.38 18.29 -6.48
N ALA A 392 -20.89 17.09 -6.17
CA ALA A 392 -20.67 16.45 -4.88
C ALA A 392 -19.18 16.19 -4.62
N SER A 393 -18.44 15.64 -5.59
CA SER A 393 -17.00 15.39 -5.47
C SER A 393 -16.19 16.65 -5.15
N ILE A 394 -16.57 17.81 -5.70
CA ILE A 394 -15.91 19.09 -5.38
C ILE A 394 -16.17 19.51 -3.94
N ILE A 395 -17.43 19.44 -3.51
CA ILE A 395 -17.83 19.82 -2.14
C ILE A 395 -17.20 18.88 -1.12
N GLU A 396 -17.23 17.57 -1.37
CA GLU A 396 -16.58 16.55 -0.53
C GLU A 396 -15.06 16.77 -0.45
N ALA A 397 -14.40 17.09 -1.57
CA ALA A 397 -12.98 17.41 -1.57
C ALA A 397 -12.68 18.66 -0.73
N PHE A 398 -13.52 19.70 -0.85
CA PHE A 398 -13.41 20.91 -0.05
C PHE A 398 -13.64 20.63 1.45
N GLU A 399 -14.67 19.86 1.78
CA GLU A 399 -14.98 19.42 3.15
C GLU A 399 -13.82 18.61 3.76
N ALA A 400 -13.17 17.75 2.96
CA ALA A 400 -11.99 16.99 3.36
C ALA A 400 -10.71 17.86 3.49
N GLY A 401 -10.79 19.17 3.23
CA GLY A 401 -9.69 20.11 3.41
C GLY A 401 -8.79 20.28 2.17
N SER A 402 -9.27 19.92 0.99
CA SER A 402 -8.52 20.14 -0.25
C SER A 402 -8.28 21.62 -0.52
N GLN A 403 -7.03 21.97 -0.83
CA GLN A 403 -6.62 23.33 -1.24
C GLN A 403 -6.29 23.43 -2.73
N LEU A 404 -6.39 22.33 -3.48
CA LEU A 404 -6.12 22.28 -4.91
C LEU A 404 -7.00 21.22 -5.57
N LEU A 405 -7.80 21.64 -6.55
CA LEU A 405 -8.56 20.73 -7.40
C LEU A 405 -7.86 20.57 -8.74
N LEU A 406 -7.67 19.32 -9.17
CA LEU A 406 -7.13 18.97 -10.48
C LEU A 406 -8.28 18.46 -11.35
N VAL A 407 -8.51 19.12 -12.47
CA VAL A 407 -9.67 18.88 -13.34
C VAL A 407 -9.20 18.59 -14.75
N ASP A 408 -9.68 17.49 -15.33
CA ASP A 408 -9.41 17.10 -16.73
C ASP A 408 -10.73 17.14 -17.51
N GLU A 409 -10.82 18.04 -18.49
CA GLU A 409 -12.03 18.26 -19.30
C GLU A 409 -12.53 16.95 -19.94
N ASP A 410 -11.62 16.09 -20.39
CA ASP A 410 -11.92 14.80 -21.02
C ASP A 410 -12.67 13.82 -20.09
N THR A 411 -12.67 14.07 -18.77
CA THR A 411 -13.33 13.24 -17.75
C THR A 411 -14.37 13.98 -16.92
N CYS A 412 -14.71 15.20 -17.31
CA CYS A 412 -15.74 16.00 -16.67
C CYS A 412 -17.08 15.86 -17.39
N ALA A 413 -18.16 16.15 -16.66
CA ALA A 413 -19.47 16.31 -17.27
C ALA A 413 -19.51 17.66 -18.00
N THR A 414 -19.74 17.65 -19.32
CA THR A 414 -19.74 18.88 -20.15
C THR A 414 -20.82 19.89 -19.74
N ASN A 415 -21.85 19.43 -19.03
CA ASN A 415 -22.97 20.22 -18.54
C ASN A 415 -22.81 20.66 -17.07
N PHE A 416 -21.66 20.38 -16.45
CA PHE A 416 -21.24 20.97 -15.18
C PHE A 416 -20.58 22.32 -15.46
#